data_AF-A0A9X1UNA3-F1
#
_entry.id   AF-A0A9X1UNA3-F1
#
_cell.length_a   1.000
_cell.length_b   1.000
_cell.length_c   1.000
_cell.angle_alpha   90.00
_cell.angle_beta   90.00
_cell.angle_gamma   90.00
#
_symmetry.space_group_name_H-M   'P 1'
#
loop_
_entity.id
_entity.type
_entity.pdbx_description
1 polymer ?
#
loop_
_entity_poly.entity_id
_entity_poly.type
_entity_poly.pdbx_seq_one_letter_code
_entity_poly.pdbx_strand_id
1 'polypeptide(L)'
;MQPLNVPASKQPLPMALGAWNLPELLGAIAARDATIEQQQWEIEQLRERVEGQSELLARTQQALLEMRAKLANARQELFGASRERMSELQLDIFDQEHEAPLPPQMPDLSIPVEGHRRKRRSKGRPALPDDLPRERVVHAMPEQELAQYDRVTVIGETVTRTLKYTPARISVVEHVCPRYVLVKDGVSTVRGVTFQASPLLKSNASPELLARIVVAHFDSGMPFYRLEEEFTMHGLRISRNTMSDWTIRLAKLMLPLYEVFCRQLLSAPVIFGDDTPFPQLCKQLERTRTVRLWGYASAGAMLRDGQWVSVPKVVYYDYTSSRAGRYPMALLRNYEGYLQADDYSGWAALFRGGKIRHVACHVQYLEPRFMSIISRLALCKRTHPPLHCHINPVAHSEFRNASRSSFGFHDFARPGSIPACRQNISRASRFI
;
A
#
# COMPACT_ATOMS: atom_id res chain seq x y z
N MET A 1 -17.61 -10.04 -44.68
CA MET A 1 -18.46 -10.52 -45.78
C MET A 1 -17.91 -9.97 -47.08
N GLN A 2 -17.10 -10.76 -47.77
CA GLN A 2 -16.75 -10.49 -49.18
C GLN A 2 -17.92 -11.01 -50.04
N PRO A 3 -18.30 -10.32 -51.12
CA PRO A 3 -19.38 -10.79 -51.98
C PRO A 3 -18.96 -12.08 -52.68
N LEU A 4 -19.84 -13.09 -52.65
CA LEU A 4 -19.75 -14.28 -53.48
C LEU A 4 -19.70 -13.84 -54.95
N ASN A 5 -18.54 -14.02 -55.58
CA ASN A 5 -18.38 -13.82 -57.00
C ASN A 5 -19.05 -15.00 -57.72
N VAL A 6 -20.34 -14.85 -58.05
CA VAL A 6 -21.08 -15.82 -58.86
C VAL A 6 -20.60 -15.66 -60.31
N PRO A 7 -19.96 -16.67 -60.94
CA PRO A 7 -19.65 -16.57 -62.36
C PRO A 7 -20.98 -16.56 -63.13
N ALA A 8 -21.32 -15.40 -63.68
CA ALA A 8 -22.48 -15.23 -64.54
C ALA A 8 -22.19 -15.89 -65.91
N SER A 9 -22.34 -17.20 -66.02
CA SER A 9 -22.44 -17.88 -67.31
C SER A 9 -23.88 -17.81 -67.84
N LYS A 10 -24.38 -16.60 -68.10
CA LYS A 10 -25.54 -16.44 -69.00
C LYS A 10 -25.04 -16.58 -70.44
N GLN A 11 -24.91 -17.82 -70.92
CA GLN A 11 -24.99 -18.03 -72.35
C GLN A 11 -26.47 -17.84 -72.77
N PRO A 12 -26.77 -16.98 -73.76
CA PRO A 12 -28.13 -16.90 -74.27
C PRO A 12 -28.47 -18.22 -74.98
N LEU A 13 -29.57 -18.85 -74.60
CA LEU A 13 -30.15 -19.97 -75.35
C LEU A 13 -30.49 -19.46 -76.77
N PRO A 14 -29.98 -20.07 -77.84
CA PRO A 14 -30.40 -19.71 -79.19
C PRO A 14 -31.85 -20.21 -79.38
N MET A 15 -32.81 -19.29 -79.26
CA MET A 15 -34.19 -19.52 -79.67
C MET A 15 -34.26 -19.60 -81.19
N ALA A 16 -34.16 -20.82 -81.72
CA ALA A 16 -34.68 -21.19 -83.03
C ALA A 16 -35.34 -22.56 -82.89
N LEU A 17 -36.65 -22.58 -82.61
CA LEU A 17 -37.49 -23.77 -82.37
C LEU A 17 -37.77 -24.59 -83.66
N GLY A 18 -36.81 -24.66 -84.60
CA GLY A 18 -36.98 -25.42 -85.85
C GLY A 18 -35.70 -25.90 -86.53
N ALA A 19 -34.54 -25.85 -85.87
CA ALA A 19 -33.24 -26.09 -86.52
C ALA A 19 -32.30 -27.05 -85.77
N TRP A 20 -32.82 -27.91 -84.89
CA TRP A 20 -31.99 -28.93 -84.23
C TRP A 20 -32.23 -30.27 -84.91
N ASN A 21 -31.20 -30.82 -85.53
CA ASN A 21 -31.22 -32.22 -85.95
C ASN A 21 -31.05 -33.11 -84.69
N LEU A 22 -31.67 -34.29 -84.67
CA LEU A 22 -31.64 -35.21 -83.52
C LEU A 22 -30.22 -35.49 -82.96
N PRO A 23 -29.15 -35.57 -83.80
CA PRO A 23 -27.78 -35.77 -83.31
C PRO A 23 -27.21 -34.59 -82.52
N GLU A 24 -27.46 -33.34 -82.92
CA GLU A 24 -26.96 -32.15 -82.21
C GLU A 24 -27.58 -32.03 -80.81
N LEU A 25 -28.87 -32.37 -80.68
CA LEU A 25 -29.59 -32.30 -79.41
C LEU A 25 -29.12 -33.39 -78.44
N LEU A 26 -28.86 -34.61 -78.93
CA LEU A 26 -28.25 -35.68 -78.15
C LEU A 26 -26.82 -35.33 -77.71
N GLY A 27 -26.03 -34.69 -78.57
CA GLY A 27 -24.69 -34.22 -78.22
C GLY A 27 -24.70 -33.13 -77.13
N ALA A 28 -25.65 -32.19 -77.20
CA ALA A 28 -25.83 -31.15 -76.19
C ALA A 28 -26.30 -31.72 -74.84
N ILE A 29 -27.16 -32.74 -74.84
CA ILE A 29 -27.58 -33.46 -73.62
C ILE A 29 -26.38 -34.19 -73.00
N ALA A 30 -25.61 -34.95 -73.79
CA ALA A 30 -24.43 -35.66 -73.30
C ALA A 30 -23.38 -34.71 -72.69
N ALA A 31 -23.17 -33.54 -73.29
CA ALA A 31 -22.26 -32.51 -72.75
C ALA A 31 -22.77 -31.92 -71.42
N ARG A 32 -24.09 -31.75 -71.26
CA ARG A 32 -24.70 -31.30 -70.01
C ARG A 32 -24.62 -32.38 -68.94
N ASP A 33 -24.86 -33.64 -69.28
CA ASP A 33 -24.77 -34.77 -68.35
C ASP A 33 -23.35 -34.93 -67.83
N ALA A 34 -22.33 -34.82 -68.69
CA ALA A 34 -20.92 -34.81 -68.27
C ALA A 34 -20.59 -33.64 -67.32
N THR A 35 -21.19 -32.47 -67.54
CA THR A 35 -21.02 -31.31 -66.65
C THR A 35 -21.70 -31.54 -65.30
N ILE A 36 -22.88 -32.17 -65.29
CA ILE A 36 -23.61 -32.51 -64.07
C ILE A 36 -22.81 -33.53 -63.25
N GLU A 37 -22.24 -34.55 -63.88
CA GLU A 37 -21.38 -35.54 -63.21
C GLU A 37 -20.14 -34.87 -62.59
N GLN A 38 -19.49 -33.95 -63.30
CA GLN A 38 -18.36 -33.19 -62.77
C GLN A 38 -18.75 -32.32 -61.57
N GLN A 39 -19.90 -31.65 -61.62
CA GLN A 39 -20.42 -30.84 -60.51
C GLN A 39 -20.81 -31.71 -59.31
N GLN A 40 -21.41 -32.87 -59.53
CA GLN A 40 -21.75 -33.82 -58.47
C GLN A 40 -20.51 -34.33 -57.77
N TRP A 41 -19.44 -34.62 -58.52
CA TRP A 41 -18.14 -35.00 -57.95
C TRP A 41 -17.53 -33.89 -57.11
N GLU A 42 -17.56 -32.64 -57.59
CA GLU A 42 -17.03 -31.49 -56.84
C GLU A 42 -17.84 -31.20 -55.56
N ILE A 43 -19.17 -31.34 -55.61
CA ILE A 43 -20.04 -31.20 -54.42
C ILE A 43 -19.67 -32.25 -53.37
N GLU A 44 -19.40 -33.49 -53.78
CA GLU A 44 -19.06 -34.57 -52.85
C GLU A 44 -17.70 -34.29 -52.16
N GLN A 45 -16.70 -33.86 -52.92
CA GLN A 45 -15.41 -33.45 -52.37
C GLN A 45 -15.52 -32.26 -51.40
N LEU A 46 -16.40 -31.30 -51.70
CA LEU A 46 -16.66 -30.17 -50.80
C LEU A 46 -17.37 -30.60 -49.51
N ARG A 47 -18.31 -31.55 -49.59
CA ARG A 47 -19.00 -32.11 -48.41
C ARG A 47 -18.02 -32.80 -47.47
N GLU A 48 -17.17 -33.67 -47.99
CA GLU A 48 -16.14 -34.37 -47.22
C GLU A 48 -15.22 -33.38 -46.50
N ARG A 49 -14.81 -32.30 -47.18
CA ARG A 49 -13.97 -31.25 -46.58
C ARG A 49 -14.68 -30.46 -45.48
N VAL A 50 -15.98 -30.17 -45.64
CA VAL A 50 -16.78 -29.48 -44.63
C VAL A 50 -16.99 -30.37 -43.40
N GLU A 51 -17.25 -31.66 -43.60
CA GLU A 51 -17.37 -32.62 -42.51
C GLU A 51 -16.08 -32.71 -41.71
N GLY A 52 -14.93 -32.89 -42.38
CA GLY A 52 -13.62 -32.89 -41.73
C GLY A 52 -13.29 -31.60 -40.95
N GLN A 53 -13.68 -30.43 -41.49
CA GLN A 53 -13.53 -29.16 -40.77
C GLN A 53 -14.45 -29.06 -39.55
N SER A 54 -15.67 -29.56 -39.65
CA SER A 54 -16.64 -29.53 -38.54
C SER A 54 -16.21 -30.44 -37.38
N GLU A 55 -15.65 -31.61 -37.67
CA GLU A 55 -15.06 -32.50 -36.67
C GLU A 55 -13.87 -31.85 -35.95
N LEU A 56 -12.97 -31.19 -36.70
CA LEU A 56 -11.83 -30.50 -36.11
C LEU A 56 -12.28 -29.34 -35.21
N LEU A 57 -13.30 -28.59 -35.61
CA LEU A 57 -13.89 -27.54 -34.79
C LEU A 57 -14.50 -28.11 -33.50
N ALA A 58 -15.19 -29.24 -33.56
CA ALA A 58 -15.75 -29.89 -32.38
C ALA A 58 -14.63 -30.32 -31.41
N ARG A 59 -13.55 -30.94 -31.91
CA ARG A 59 -12.39 -31.36 -31.10
C ARG A 59 -11.68 -30.17 -30.45
N THR A 60 -11.47 -29.08 -31.19
CA THR A 60 -10.83 -27.88 -30.64
C THR A 60 -11.69 -27.18 -29.59
N GLN A 61 -13.02 -27.14 -29.77
CA GLN A 61 -13.94 -26.61 -28.76
C GLN A 61 -13.93 -27.43 -27.48
N GLN A 62 -13.92 -28.76 -27.58
CA GLN A 62 -13.85 -29.64 -26.42
C GLN A 62 -12.54 -29.43 -25.64
N ALA A 63 -11.41 -29.32 -26.34
CA ALA A 63 -10.12 -29.02 -25.72
C ALA A 63 -10.10 -27.65 -25.02
N LEU A 64 -10.74 -26.63 -25.60
CA LEU A 64 -10.87 -25.31 -24.97
C LEU A 64 -11.71 -25.35 -23.68
N LEU A 65 -12.80 -26.11 -23.66
CA LEU A 65 -13.63 -26.30 -22.48
C LEU A 65 -12.84 -27.00 -21.37
N GLU A 66 -12.09 -28.06 -21.72
CA GLU A 66 -11.25 -28.78 -20.77
C GLU A 66 -10.16 -27.89 -20.16
N MET A 67 -9.46 -27.10 -21.00
CA MET A 67 -8.44 -26.17 -20.52
C MET A 67 -9.02 -25.05 -19.64
N ARG A 68 -10.22 -24.56 -19.97
CA ARG A 68 -10.93 -23.59 -19.11
C ARG A 68 -11.30 -24.17 -17.75
N ALA A 69 -11.76 -25.43 -17.71
CA ALA A 69 -12.06 -26.12 -16.45
C ALA A 69 -10.78 -26.29 -15.60
N LYS A 70 -9.67 -26.71 -16.21
CA LYS A 70 -8.36 -26.81 -15.53
C LYS A 70 -7.90 -25.47 -14.95
N LEU A 71 -8.05 -24.37 -15.68
CA LEU A 71 -7.71 -23.03 -15.19
C LEU A 71 -8.63 -22.54 -14.07
N ALA A 72 -9.92 -22.90 -14.10
CA ALA A 72 -10.85 -22.59 -13.02
C ALA A 72 -10.49 -23.34 -11.73
N ASN A 73 -10.19 -24.64 -11.84
CA ASN A 73 -9.75 -25.45 -10.70
C ASN A 73 -8.42 -24.93 -10.12
N ALA A 74 -7.43 -24.64 -10.96
CA ALA A 74 -6.16 -24.06 -10.50
C ALA A 74 -6.34 -22.71 -9.80
N ARG A 75 -7.28 -21.86 -10.28
CA ARG A 75 -7.65 -20.61 -9.58
C ARG A 75 -8.32 -20.90 -8.23
N GLN A 76 -9.19 -21.90 -8.16
CA GLN A 76 -9.84 -22.27 -6.90
C GLN A 76 -8.85 -22.89 -5.90
N GLU A 77 -7.88 -23.68 -6.33
CA GLU A 77 -6.82 -24.20 -5.45
C GLU A 77 -5.90 -23.08 -4.94
N LEU A 78 -5.54 -22.12 -5.81
CA LEU A 78 -4.64 -21.02 -5.45
C LEU A 78 -5.32 -19.92 -4.62
N PHE A 79 -6.62 -19.67 -4.82
CA PHE A 79 -7.34 -18.54 -4.21
C PHE A 79 -8.55 -18.94 -3.35
N GLY A 80 -9.01 -20.18 -3.38
CA GLY A 80 -10.14 -20.69 -2.60
C GLY A 80 -9.86 -20.75 -1.10
N ALA A 81 -8.64 -21.17 -0.72
CA ALA A 81 -8.18 -21.12 0.67
C ALA A 81 -8.10 -19.69 1.24
N SER A 82 -8.13 -18.67 0.39
CA SER A 82 -8.15 -17.26 0.80
C SER A 82 -9.57 -16.66 0.89
N ARG A 83 -10.62 -17.39 0.48
CA ARG A 83 -12.00 -16.89 0.43
C ARG A 83 -13.03 -17.68 1.22
N GLU A 84 -12.70 -18.86 1.72
CA GLU A 84 -13.54 -19.64 2.64
C GLU A 84 -12.89 -19.74 4.02
N ARG A 85 -13.19 -18.77 4.89
CA ARG A 85 -13.36 -19.05 6.32
C ARG A 85 -14.78 -18.69 6.70
N MET A 86 -15.65 -19.67 6.51
CA MET A 86 -16.76 -20.03 7.41
C MET A 86 -17.26 -21.39 6.90
N SER A 87 -17.05 -22.47 7.66
CA SER A 87 -17.65 -23.76 7.34
C SER A 87 -19.12 -23.75 7.73
N GLU A 88 -20.00 -24.36 6.93
CA GLU A 88 -21.44 -24.49 7.23
C GLU A 88 -21.71 -25.19 8.57
N LEU A 89 -20.79 -26.03 9.07
CA LEU A 89 -20.83 -26.61 10.43
C LEU A 89 -20.73 -25.57 11.57
N GLN A 90 -20.45 -24.30 11.26
CA GLN A 90 -20.39 -23.20 12.22
C GLN A 90 -21.66 -22.34 12.21
N LEU A 91 -22.59 -22.56 11.27
CA LEU A 91 -23.91 -21.94 11.28
C LEU A 91 -24.86 -22.66 12.26
N ASP A 92 -24.72 -23.97 12.44
CA ASP A 92 -25.51 -24.76 13.41
C ASP A 92 -25.15 -24.51 14.89
N ILE A 93 -24.05 -23.81 15.18
CA ILE A 93 -23.68 -23.45 16.57
C ILE A 93 -24.59 -22.32 17.12
N PHE A 94 -25.23 -21.53 16.24
CA PHE A 94 -26.10 -20.43 16.63
C PHE A 94 -27.60 -20.71 16.42
N ASP A 95 -27.96 -21.81 15.75
CA ASP A 95 -29.35 -22.21 15.46
C ASP A 95 -29.86 -23.37 16.34
N GLN A 96 -29.10 -23.80 17.35
CA GLN A 96 -29.69 -24.61 18.42
C GLN A 96 -30.61 -23.71 19.27
N GLU A 97 -31.92 -23.83 19.05
CA GLU A 97 -32.97 -23.37 19.95
C GLU A 97 -32.77 -24.02 21.33
N HIS A 98 -31.89 -23.42 22.14
CA HIS A 98 -31.94 -23.59 23.57
C HIS A 98 -33.12 -22.77 24.06
N GLU A 99 -34.19 -23.46 24.43
CA GLU A 99 -35.26 -22.94 25.27
C GLU A 99 -34.64 -22.55 26.62
N ALA A 100 -34.06 -21.35 26.67
CA ALA A 100 -33.51 -20.80 27.89
C ALA A 100 -34.68 -20.55 28.85
N PRO A 101 -34.68 -21.10 30.07
CA PRO A 101 -35.72 -20.80 31.04
C PRO A 101 -35.77 -19.28 31.22
N LEU A 102 -36.97 -18.71 31.09
CA LEU A 102 -37.22 -17.32 31.43
C LEU A 102 -36.59 -17.04 32.81
N PRO A 103 -35.65 -16.08 32.92
CA PRO A 103 -35.08 -15.75 34.21
C PRO A 103 -36.23 -15.34 35.15
N PRO A 104 -36.28 -15.85 36.39
CA PRO A 104 -37.29 -15.42 37.35
C PRO A 104 -37.20 -13.90 37.49
N GLN A 105 -38.34 -13.23 37.43
CA GLN A 105 -38.43 -11.79 37.66
C GLN A 105 -37.80 -11.49 39.02
N MET A 106 -36.60 -10.89 38.99
CA MET A 106 -35.94 -10.45 40.19
C MET A 106 -36.77 -9.31 40.79
N PRO A 107 -37.07 -9.34 42.11
CA PRO A 107 -37.62 -8.16 42.76
C PRO A 107 -36.64 -7.00 42.58
N ASP A 108 -37.20 -5.82 42.37
CA ASP A 108 -36.50 -4.56 42.10
C ASP A 108 -35.70 -4.13 43.34
N LEU A 109 -34.55 -4.79 43.55
CA LEU A 109 -33.61 -4.46 44.61
C LEU A 109 -32.80 -3.26 44.14
N SER A 110 -33.36 -2.08 44.39
CA SER A 110 -32.62 -0.82 44.38
C SER A 110 -31.49 -0.91 45.40
N ILE A 111 -30.29 -1.29 44.94
CA ILE A 111 -29.07 -1.18 45.75
C ILE A 111 -28.76 0.32 45.83
N PRO A 112 -28.82 0.97 47.01
CA PRO A 112 -28.41 2.35 47.13
C PRO A 112 -26.90 2.40 46.93
N VAL A 113 -26.46 2.84 45.76
CA VAL A 113 -25.06 3.16 45.50
C VAL A 113 -24.73 4.39 46.34
N GLU A 114 -24.04 4.20 47.47
CA GLU A 114 -23.49 5.30 48.26
C GLU A 114 -22.66 6.20 47.35
N GLY A 115 -22.95 7.51 47.39
CA GLY A 115 -22.28 8.50 46.57
C GLY A 115 -20.77 8.43 46.76
N HIS A 116 -20.04 8.01 45.73
CA HIS A 116 -18.59 8.04 45.75
C HIS A 116 -18.09 9.47 45.99
N ARG A 117 -17.61 9.73 47.21
CA ARG A 117 -16.94 10.98 47.54
C ARG A 117 -15.68 11.09 46.67
N ARG A 118 -15.75 11.94 45.64
CA ARG A 118 -14.62 12.21 44.74
C ARG A 118 -13.44 12.66 45.59
N LYS A 119 -12.45 11.79 45.80
CA LYS A 119 -11.18 12.16 46.46
C LYS A 119 -10.67 13.42 45.76
N ARG A 120 -10.41 14.48 46.53
CA ARG A 120 -9.77 15.70 46.01
C ARG A 120 -8.56 15.25 45.21
N ARG A 121 -8.56 15.50 43.90
CA ARG A 121 -7.40 15.23 43.04
C ARG A 121 -6.22 15.96 43.68
N SER A 122 -5.20 15.22 44.11
CA SER A 122 -3.94 15.84 44.49
C SER A 122 -3.46 16.67 43.30
N LYS A 123 -3.13 17.94 43.55
CA LYS A 123 -2.54 18.83 42.54
C LYS A 123 -1.12 18.35 42.29
N GLY A 124 -0.95 17.31 41.48
CA GLY A 124 0.37 16.79 41.16
C GLY A 124 0.31 15.59 40.21
N ARG A 125 1.39 15.40 39.44
CA ARG A 125 1.59 14.15 38.68
C ARG A 125 1.74 13.01 39.71
N PRO A 126 1.11 11.84 39.49
CA PRO A 126 1.37 10.68 40.34
C PRO A 126 2.87 10.36 40.35
N ALA A 127 3.40 10.04 41.53
CA ALA A 127 4.78 9.61 41.66
C ALA A 127 5.04 8.38 40.79
N LEU A 128 6.25 8.28 40.23
CA LEU A 128 6.69 7.08 39.54
C LEU A 128 6.79 5.93 40.55
N PRO A 129 6.47 4.68 40.17
CA PRO A 129 6.61 3.52 41.07
C PRO A 129 8.03 3.42 41.66
N ASP A 130 8.10 3.10 42.95
CA ASP A 130 9.39 2.95 43.66
C ASP A 130 10.12 1.65 43.28
N ASP A 131 9.38 0.63 42.83
CA ASP A 131 9.90 -0.70 42.48
C ASP A 131 10.69 -0.73 41.16
N LEU A 132 10.67 0.36 40.38
CA LEU A 132 11.39 0.43 39.11
C LEU A 132 12.90 0.68 39.33
N PRO A 133 13.78 0.01 38.57
CA PRO A 133 15.22 0.21 38.70
C PRO A 133 15.61 1.65 38.37
N ARG A 134 16.46 2.26 39.21
CA ARG A 134 16.90 3.66 39.09
C ARG A 134 18.34 3.77 38.61
N GLU A 135 18.57 4.62 37.60
CA GLU A 135 19.88 4.97 37.07
C GLU A 135 20.15 6.45 37.38
N ARG A 136 21.17 6.76 38.18
CA ARG A 136 21.51 8.15 38.56
C ARG A 136 22.55 8.70 37.60
N VAL A 137 22.21 9.77 36.88
CA VAL A 137 23.11 10.46 35.93
C VAL A 137 23.35 11.88 36.43
N VAL A 138 24.61 12.21 36.74
CA VAL A 138 24.99 13.54 37.23
C VAL A 138 25.45 14.41 36.07
N HIS A 139 24.76 15.53 35.87
CA HIS A 139 25.10 16.55 34.87
C HIS A 139 25.92 17.64 35.53
N ALA A 140 27.20 17.34 35.75
CA ALA A 140 28.13 18.31 36.31
C ALA A 140 28.57 19.34 35.25
N MET A 141 28.98 20.49 35.75
CA MET A 141 29.64 21.51 34.93
C MET A 141 31.01 21.00 34.46
N PRO A 142 31.45 21.30 33.23
CA PRO A 142 32.75 20.86 32.75
C PRO A 142 33.87 21.38 33.65
N GLU A 143 34.84 20.53 33.93
CA GLU A 143 35.96 20.83 34.85
C GLU A 143 36.76 22.07 34.42
N GLN A 144 36.87 22.29 33.11
CA GLN A 144 37.51 23.46 32.50
C GLN A 144 36.84 24.79 32.87
N GLU A 145 35.51 24.81 33.03
CA GLU A 145 34.80 26.00 33.49
C GLU A 145 34.94 26.18 35.00
N LEU A 146 34.98 25.07 35.75
CA LEU A 146 35.15 25.10 37.21
C LEU A 146 36.53 25.62 37.61
N ALA A 147 37.56 25.31 36.84
CA ALA A 147 38.94 25.77 37.07
C ALA A 147 39.14 27.29 36.93
N GLN A 148 38.14 28.02 36.40
CA GLN A 148 38.20 29.49 36.26
C GLN A 148 37.86 30.24 37.56
N TYR A 149 37.48 29.52 38.62
CA TYR A 149 37.00 30.05 39.89
C TYR A 149 37.93 29.62 41.03
N ASP A 150 38.14 30.51 41.99
CA ASP A 150 39.05 30.30 43.14
C ASP A 150 38.49 29.29 44.13
N ARG A 151 37.16 29.28 44.30
CA ARG A 151 36.46 28.32 45.17
C ARG A 151 35.14 27.88 44.56
N VAL A 152 34.96 26.57 44.50
CA VAL A 152 33.73 25.91 44.02
C VAL A 152 33.11 25.12 45.17
N THR A 153 31.82 25.31 45.42
CA THR A 153 31.09 24.56 46.46
C THR A 153 29.72 24.15 45.95
N VAL A 154 29.35 22.87 46.09
CA VAL A 154 28.00 22.38 45.74
C VAL A 154 27.06 22.64 46.91
N ILE A 155 25.98 23.41 46.69
CA ILE A 155 25.00 23.76 47.73
C ILE A 155 23.83 22.77 47.75
N GLY A 156 23.50 22.20 46.59
CA GLY A 156 22.36 21.32 46.45
C GLY A 156 22.18 20.83 45.04
N GLU A 157 21.19 19.96 44.86
CA GLU A 157 20.95 19.28 43.59
C GLU A 157 19.49 19.45 43.18
N THR A 158 19.25 19.63 41.89
CA THR A 158 17.91 19.55 41.29
C THR A 158 17.79 18.22 40.56
N VAL A 159 16.85 17.37 40.99
CA VAL A 159 16.67 16.03 40.42
C VAL A 159 15.45 15.99 39.50
N THR A 160 15.65 15.63 38.24
CA THR A 160 14.57 15.39 37.27
C THR A 160 14.49 13.91 36.95
N ARG A 161 13.29 13.33 37.00
CA ARG A 161 13.07 11.88 36.76
C ARG A 161 12.39 11.63 35.42
N THR A 162 12.95 10.73 34.63
CA THR A 162 12.38 10.29 33.33
C THR A 162 12.32 8.78 33.21
N LEU A 163 11.31 8.28 32.51
CA LEU A 163 11.11 6.86 32.22
C LEU A 163 11.89 6.47 30.96
N LYS A 164 12.92 5.63 31.12
CA LYS A 164 13.73 5.07 30.04
C LYS A 164 13.20 3.71 29.65
N TYR A 165 13.08 3.49 28.34
CA TYR A 165 12.73 2.20 27.78
C TYR A 165 14.00 1.56 27.20
N THR A 166 14.36 0.41 27.72
CA THR A 166 15.27 -0.55 27.09
C THR A 166 14.42 -1.74 26.66
N PRO A 167 14.66 -2.41 25.51
CA PRO A 167 13.88 -3.58 25.14
C PRO A 167 13.72 -4.56 26.31
N ALA A 168 12.47 -4.93 26.62
CA ALA A 168 12.06 -5.76 27.76
C ALA A 168 12.33 -5.21 29.19
N ARG A 169 12.86 -3.98 29.35
CA ARG A 169 13.13 -3.38 30.66
C ARG A 169 12.80 -1.88 30.71
N ILE A 170 12.02 -1.49 31.70
CA ILE A 170 11.73 -0.09 32.00
C ILE A 170 12.57 0.33 33.22
N SER A 171 13.23 1.49 33.13
CA SER A 171 13.98 2.08 34.24
C SER A 171 13.63 3.55 34.42
N VAL A 172 13.91 4.08 35.60
CA VAL A 172 13.79 5.50 35.91
C VAL A 172 15.20 6.10 35.91
N VAL A 173 15.44 7.08 35.06
CA VAL A 173 16.69 7.84 35.06
C VAL A 173 16.50 9.08 35.93
N GLU A 174 17.34 9.22 36.95
CA GLU A 174 17.42 10.38 37.82
C GLU A 174 18.53 11.30 37.31
N HIS A 175 18.14 12.36 36.61
CA HIS A 175 19.04 13.40 36.14
C HIS A 175 19.31 14.40 37.25
N VAL A 176 20.51 14.36 37.80
CA VAL A 176 20.95 15.18 38.93
C VAL A 176 21.72 16.38 38.40
N CYS A 177 21.17 17.56 38.60
CA CYS A 177 21.79 18.82 38.21
C CYS A 177 22.28 19.56 39.47
N PRO A 178 23.58 19.52 39.80
CA PRO A 178 24.14 20.24 40.93
C PRO A 178 24.03 21.77 40.76
N ARG A 179 23.94 22.45 41.90
CA ARG A 179 23.99 23.91 42.05
C ARG A 179 25.28 24.28 42.76
N TYR A 180 26.05 25.16 42.13
CA TYR A 180 27.37 25.57 42.59
C TYR A 180 27.32 27.01 43.13
N VAL A 181 28.01 27.28 44.25
CA VAL A 181 28.61 28.59 44.52
C VAL A 181 29.97 28.60 43.84
N LEU A 182 30.19 29.61 43.03
CA LEU A 182 31.45 29.89 42.38
C LEU A 182 31.95 31.22 42.93
N VAL A 183 33.15 31.23 43.52
CA VAL A 183 33.80 32.44 44.03
C VAL A 183 34.95 32.79 43.10
N LYS A 184 34.98 34.03 42.62
CA LYS A 184 36.08 34.59 41.84
C LYS A 184 36.32 36.04 42.28
N ASP A 185 37.56 36.40 42.55
CA ASP A 185 37.95 37.78 42.94
C ASP A 185 37.13 38.31 44.15
N GLY A 186 36.78 37.42 45.10
CA GLY A 186 35.98 37.76 46.27
C GLY A 186 34.46 37.89 46.04
N VAL A 187 33.98 37.79 44.80
CA VAL A 187 32.54 37.83 44.47
C VAL A 187 31.99 36.41 44.39
N SER A 188 30.89 36.13 45.10
CA SER A 188 30.20 34.85 45.05
C SER A 188 29.04 34.88 44.06
N THR A 189 28.99 33.89 43.17
CA THR A 189 27.91 33.71 42.18
C THR A 189 27.31 32.32 42.33
N VAL A 190 25.98 32.22 42.29
CA VAL A 190 25.28 30.92 42.30
C VAL A 190 24.92 30.53 40.87
N ARG A 191 25.41 29.37 40.42
CA ARG A 191 25.15 28.84 39.08
C ARG A 191 24.63 27.40 39.18
N GLY A 192 23.45 27.16 38.64
CA GLY A 192 22.87 25.81 38.50
C GLY A 192 23.08 25.27 37.09
N VAL A 193 23.39 23.98 36.97
CA VAL A 193 23.33 23.30 35.68
C VAL A 193 21.86 23.06 35.34
N THR A 194 21.46 23.31 34.09
CA THR A 194 20.14 22.97 33.59
C THR A 194 20.26 21.88 32.55
N PHE A 195 19.46 20.83 32.69
CA PHE A 195 19.42 19.73 31.72
C PHE A 195 17.97 19.45 31.33
N GLN A 196 17.71 19.43 30.02
CA GLN A 196 16.41 19.04 29.50
C GLN A 196 16.39 17.53 29.23
N ALA A 197 15.89 16.76 30.18
CA ALA A 197 15.87 15.30 30.11
C ALA A 197 14.90 14.71 29.08
N SER A 198 13.80 15.41 28.80
CA SER A 198 12.80 14.97 27.83
C SER A 198 12.75 15.93 26.64
N PRO A 199 12.64 15.43 25.39
CA PRO A 199 12.35 16.27 24.23
C PRO A 199 11.05 17.07 24.42
N LEU A 200 10.11 16.52 25.18
CA LEU A 200 8.83 17.14 25.48
C LEU A 200 8.89 17.90 26.81
N LEU A 201 8.74 19.22 26.75
CA LEU A 201 8.63 20.07 27.94
C LEU A 201 7.53 19.58 28.89
N LYS A 202 7.85 19.52 30.20
CA LYS A 202 6.97 19.04 31.28
C LYS A 202 6.54 17.57 31.12
N SER A 203 7.23 16.79 30.29
CA SER A 203 7.07 15.33 30.21
C SER A 203 8.11 14.61 31.07
N ASN A 204 7.75 13.44 31.57
CA ASN A 204 8.68 12.48 32.19
C ASN A 204 9.02 11.33 31.24
N ALA A 205 8.66 11.39 29.97
CA ALA A 205 9.04 10.39 28.99
C ALA A 205 10.45 10.66 28.46
N SER A 206 11.34 9.67 28.53
CA SER A 206 12.64 9.74 27.85
C SER A 206 12.46 9.71 26.31
N PRO A 207 13.48 10.15 25.54
CA PRO A 207 13.51 9.95 24.10
C PRO A 207 13.25 8.50 23.66
N GLU A 208 13.81 7.53 24.38
CA GLU A 208 13.72 6.10 24.08
C GLU A 208 12.29 5.57 24.27
N LEU A 209 11.62 5.99 25.34
CA LEU A 209 10.22 5.63 25.57
C LEU A 209 9.31 6.24 24.49
N LEU A 210 9.55 7.50 24.13
CA LEU A 210 8.79 8.17 23.07
C LEU A 210 8.98 7.46 21.72
N ALA A 211 10.22 7.09 21.38
CA ALA A 211 10.53 6.35 20.16
C ALA A 211 9.81 5.00 20.14
N ARG A 212 9.84 4.23 21.25
CA ARG A 212 9.12 2.96 21.36
C ARG A 212 7.62 3.13 21.13
N ILE A 213 6.98 4.12 21.76
CA ILE A 213 5.53 4.35 21.63
C ILE A 213 5.17 4.66 20.16
N VAL A 214 5.95 5.51 19.49
CA VAL A 214 5.69 5.91 18.10
C VAL A 214 5.88 4.74 17.15
N VAL A 215 6.99 4.01 17.26
CA VAL A 215 7.26 2.83 16.41
C VAL A 215 6.19 1.76 16.65
N ALA A 216 5.86 1.47 17.90
CA ALA A 216 4.82 0.49 18.19
C ALA A 216 3.47 0.87 17.59
N HIS A 217 3.11 2.15 17.68
CA HIS A 217 1.79 2.62 17.23
C HIS A 217 1.69 2.70 15.71
N PHE A 218 2.68 3.32 15.04
CA PHE A 218 2.58 3.64 13.62
C PHE A 218 3.23 2.60 12.72
N ASP A 219 4.35 2.00 13.12
CA ASP A 219 5.05 0.99 12.32
C ASP A 219 4.48 -0.41 12.59
N SER A 220 4.34 -0.77 13.87
CA SER A 220 3.79 -2.09 14.25
C SER A 220 2.26 -2.15 14.32
N GLY A 221 1.55 -1.02 14.13
CA GLY A 221 0.09 -0.96 14.14
C GLY A 221 -0.56 -1.26 15.49
N MET A 222 0.15 -1.08 16.61
CA MET A 222 -0.37 -1.39 17.94
C MET A 222 -1.26 -0.25 18.48
N PRO A 223 -2.54 -0.49 18.81
CA PRO A 223 -3.40 0.54 19.37
C PRO A 223 -2.95 0.91 20.79
N PHE A 224 -3.16 2.17 21.20
CA PHE A 224 -2.69 2.67 22.51
C PHE A 224 -3.25 1.91 23.72
N TYR A 225 -4.44 1.28 23.63
CA TYR A 225 -4.96 0.47 24.73
C TYR A 225 -4.12 -0.79 24.97
N ARG A 226 -3.62 -1.40 23.89
CA ARG A 226 -2.77 -2.59 23.97
C ARG A 226 -1.39 -2.24 24.52
N LEU A 227 -0.87 -1.05 24.17
CA LEU A 227 0.35 -0.52 24.78
C LEU A 227 0.16 -0.22 26.27
N GLU A 228 -1.00 0.31 26.67
CA GLU A 228 -1.34 0.55 28.08
C GLU A 228 -1.35 -0.75 28.88
N GLU A 229 -1.91 -1.83 28.32
CA GLU A 229 -1.85 -3.19 28.89
C GLU A 229 -0.40 -3.72 28.97
N GLU A 230 0.38 -3.58 27.90
CA GLU A 230 1.80 -3.97 27.86
C GLU A 230 2.60 -3.28 28.98
N PHE A 231 2.48 -1.95 29.10
CA PHE A 231 3.16 -1.22 30.16
C PHE A 231 2.68 -1.61 31.55
N THR A 232 1.38 -1.90 31.70
CA THR A 232 0.82 -2.35 32.98
C THR A 232 1.39 -3.70 33.40
N MET A 233 1.60 -4.63 32.46
CA MET A 233 2.29 -5.90 32.72
C MET A 233 3.74 -5.68 33.19
N HIS A 234 4.39 -4.61 32.74
CA HIS A 234 5.70 -4.18 33.20
C HIS A 234 5.67 -3.30 34.48
N GLY A 235 4.53 -3.24 35.18
CA GLY A 235 4.39 -2.47 36.43
C GLY A 235 4.26 -0.95 36.23
N LEU A 236 4.12 -0.49 34.99
CA LEU A 236 4.03 0.94 34.66
C LEU A 236 2.64 1.30 34.12
N ARG A 237 1.92 2.16 34.85
CA ARG A 237 0.62 2.65 34.39
C ARG A 237 0.77 3.94 33.59
N ILE A 238 0.77 3.82 32.26
CA ILE A 238 0.70 4.98 31.34
C ILE A 238 -0.68 5.02 30.69
N SER A 239 -1.42 6.11 30.89
CA SER A 239 -2.74 6.23 30.29
C SER A 239 -2.69 6.42 28.78
N ARG A 240 -3.70 5.90 28.06
CA ARG A 240 -3.91 6.17 26.62
C ARG A 240 -3.84 7.67 26.28
N ASN A 241 -4.45 8.50 27.12
CA ASN A 241 -4.48 9.95 26.90
C ASN A 241 -3.07 10.55 26.98
N THR A 242 -2.25 10.07 27.92
CA THR A 242 -0.85 10.50 28.05
C THR A 242 -0.02 10.13 26.83
N MET A 243 -0.16 8.90 26.32
CA MET A 243 0.55 8.46 25.11
C MET A 243 0.10 9.24 23.86
N SER A 244 -1.20 9.49 23.73
CA SER A 244 -1.76 10.32 22.65
C SER A 244 -1.22 11.75 22.71
N ASP A 245 -1.25 12.38 23.89
CA ASP A 245 -0.73 13.74 24.10
C ASP A 245 0.76 13.85 23.78
N TRP A 246 1.56 12.86 24.20
CA TRP A 246 2.99 12.82 23.87
C TRP A 246 3.22 12.70 22.37
N THR A 247 2.49 11.80 21.71
CA THR A 247 2.58 11.58 20.27
C THR A 247 2.26 12.86 19.48
N ILE A 248 1.19 13.57 19.85
CA ILE A 248 0.80 14.83 19.20
C ILE A 248 1.87 15.91 19.38
N ARG A 249 2.45 16.02 20.57
CA ARG A 249 3.51 17.01 20.82
C ARG A 249 4.79 16.66 20.08
N LEU A 250 5.14 15.38 20.00
CA LEU A 250 6.29 14.92 19.25
C LEU A 250 6.12 15.17 17.75
N ALA A 251 4.92 14.94 17.20
CA ALA A 251 4.63 15.25 15.80
C ALA A 251 4.90 16.73 15.46
N LYS A 252 4.60 17.65 16.38
CA LYS A 252 4.93 19.08 16.22
C LYS A 252 6.44 19.34 16.17
N LEU A 253 7.22 18.63 16.99
CA LEU A 253 8.69 18.73 16.97
C LEU A 253 9.31 18.17 15.68
N MET A 254 8.65 17.20 15.05
CA MET A 254 9.12 16.56 13.81
C MET A 254 8.71 17.30 12.53
N LEU A 255 7.95 18.41 12.62
CA LEU A 255 7.55 19.20 11.46
C LEU A 255 8.72 19.63 10.54
N PRO A 256 9.89 20.08 11.06
CA PRO A 256 11.01 20.42 10.20
C PRO A 256 11.51 19.24 9.35
N LEU A 257 11.46 18.01 9.88
CA LEU A 257 11.81 16.81 9.11
C LEU A 257 10.78 16.51 8.03
N TYR A 258 9.50 16.68 8.35
CA TYR A 258 8.40 16.53 7.39
C TYR A 258 8.54 17.50 6.21
N GLU A 259 8.93 18.75 6.47
CA GLU A 259 9.22 19.75 5.42
C GLU A 259 10.44 19.40 4.57
N VAL A 260 11.52 18.88 5.19
CA VAL A 260 12.70 18.40 4.47
C VAL A 260 12.33 17.23 3.54
N PHE A 261 11.54 16.27 4.02
CA PHE A 261 11.06 15.15 3.21
C PHE A 261 10.18 15.63 2.05
N CYS A 262 9.30 16.60 2.27
CA CYS A 262 8.53 17.20 1.18
C CYS A 262 9.44 17.81 0.10
N ARG A 263 10.46 18.59 0.49
CA ARG A 263 11.42 19.17 -0.46
C ARG A 263 12.21 18.10 -1.22
N GLN A 264 12.65 17.05 -0.55
CA GLN A 264 13.38 15.94 -1.18
C GLN A 264 12.49 15.09 -2.10
N LEU A 265 11.22 14.89 -1.74
CA LEU A 265 10.24 14.25 -2.61
C LEU A 265 10.08 15.06 -3.90
N LEU A 266 9.87 16.38 -3.78
CA LEU A 266 9.63 17.26 -4.92
C LEU A 266 10.85 17.46 -5.83
N SER A 267 12.06 17.11 -5.37
CA SER A 267 13.27 17.13 -6.21
C SER A 267 13.54 15.80 -6.94
N ALA A 268 12.77 14.74 -6.64
CA ALA A 268 12.93 13.46 -7.29
C ALA A 268 12.42 13.53 -8.74
N PRO A 269 13.11 12.94 -9.74
CA PRO A 269 12.64 12.97 -11.13
C PRO A 269 11.37 12.12 -11.36
N VAL A 270 11.10 11.17 -10.47
CA VAL A 270 9.94 10.28 -10.55
C VAL A 270 9.31 10.17 -9.16
N ILE A 271 8.03 10.50 -9.10
CA ILE A 271 7.16 10.36 -7.93
C ILE A 271 6.06 9.35 -8.26
N PHE A 272 5.78 8.45 -7.32
CA PHE A 272 4.58 7.61 -7.32
C PHE A 272 3.56 8.27 -6.40
N GLY A 273 2.31 8.40 -6.84
CA GLY A 273 1.21 8.94 -6.07
C GLY A 273 0.05 7.96 -5.98
N ASP A 274 -0.50 7.79 -4.79
CA ASP A 274 -1.70 7.00 -4.53
C ASP A 274 -2.52 7.61 -3.39
N ASP A 275 -3.81 7.28 -3.30
CA ASP A 275 -4.68 7.75 -2.23
C ASP A 275 -5.41 6.59 -1.54
N THR A 276 -5.30 6.53 -0.22
CA THR A 276 -6.01 5.52 0.58
C THR A 276 -7.16 6.19 1.36
N PRO A 277 -8.41 5.70 1.24
CA PRO A 277 -9.52 6.18 2.05
C PRO A 277 -9.43 5.67 3.48
N PHE A 278 -9.70 6.57 4.44
CA PHE A 278 -9.81 6.22 5.85
C PHE A 278 -11.12 6.74 6.45
N PRO A 279 -11.82 5.97 7.29
CA PRO A 279 -12.94 6.46 8.08
C PRO A 279 -12.41 7.27 9.27
N GLN A 280 -12.79 8.55 9.38
CA GLN A 280 -12.46 9.38 10.53
C GLN A 280 -13.73 9.77 11.30
N LEU A 281 -13.72 9.50 12.60
CA LEU A 281 -14.74 10.01 13.52
C LEU A 281 -14.62 11.53 13.64
N CYS A 282 -15.66 12.26 13.23
CA CYS A 282 -15.73 13.71 13.37
C CYS A 282 -16.74 14.05 14.47
N LYS A 283 -16.27 14.33 15.68
CA LYS A 283 -17.14 14.67 16.83
C LYS A 283 -18.05 15.86 16.53
N GLN A 284 -17.58 16.83 15.76
CA GLN A 284 -18.33 18.04 15.39
C GLN A 284 -19.49 17.76 14.43
N LEU A 285 -19.44 16.65 13.69
CA LEU A 285 -20.46 16.28 12.71
C LEU A 285 -21.34 15.12 13.19
N GLU A 286 -21.08 14.60 14.39
CA GLU A 286 -21.71 13.39 14.95
C GLU A 286 -21.75 12.19 13.98
N ARG A 287 -20.84 12.16 13.01
CA ARG A 287 -20.75 11.13 11.98
C ARG A 287 -19.31 10.85 11.57
N THR A 288 -19.11 9.70 10.97
CA THR A 288 -17.84 9.34 10.32
C THR A 288 -17.74 10.03 8.97
N ARG A 289 -16.60 10.65 8.68
CA ARG A 289 -16.26 11.19 7.36
C ARG A 289 -15.16 10.35 6.74
N THR A 290 -15.30 10.03 5.46
CA THR A 290 -14.22 9.43 4.68
C THR A 290 -13.19 10.50 4.32
N VAL A 291 -12.00 10.38 4.87
CA VAL A 291 -10.83 11.22 4.58
C VAL A 291 -9.86 10.47 3.67
N ARG A 292 -8.89 11.18 3.11
CA ARG A 292 -7.88 10.59 2.23
C ARG A 292 -6.49 10.84 2.78
N LEU A 293 -5.70 9.78 2.85
CA LEU A 293 -4.28 9.85 3.06
C LEU A 293 -3.62 9.64 1.69
N TRP A 294 -2.98 10.68 1.17
CA TRP A 294 -2.24 10.63 -0.08
C TRP A 294 -0.82 10.16 0.22
N GLY A 295 -0.43 9.03 -0.34
CA GLY A 295 0.93 8.52 -0.26
C GLY A 295 1.71 8.94 -1.50
N TYR A 296 2.87 9.57 -1.28
CA TYR A 296 3.82 9.90 -2.32
C TYR A 296 5.15 9.24 -2.03
N ALA A 297 5.69 8.52 -3.01
CA ALA A 297 7.00 7.89 -2.89
C ALA A 297 7.93 8.35 -3.99
N SER A 298 9.18 8.67 -3.66
CA SER A 298 10.22 8.92 -4.66
C SER A 298 10.80 7.60 -5.17
N ALA A 299 11.23 7.55 -6.44
CA ALA A 299 11.92 6.36 -6.98
C ALA A 299 13.30 6.06 -6.35
N GLY A 300 13.90 7.00 -5.61
CA GLY A 300 15.23 6.81 -5.02
C GLY A 300 16.36 6.82 -6.04
N ALA A 301 16.15 7.49 -7.17
CA ALA A 301 17.15 7.73 -8.19
C ALA A 301 17.01 9.17 -8.72
N MET A 302 18.12 9.81 -9.01
CA MET A 302 18.19 11.16 -9.55
C MET A 302 19.13 11.17 -10.76
N LEU A 303 18.80 11.94 -11.80
CA LEU A 303 19.70 12.16 -12.92
C LEU A 303 20.70 13.27 -12.56
N ARG A 304 22.00 12.95 -12.50
CA ARG A 304 23.10 13.92 -12.31
C ARG A 304 24.10 13.74 -13.43
N ASP A 305 24.40 14.82 -14.15
CA ASP A 305 25.36 14.83 -15.27
C ASP A 305 25.09 13.74 -16.31
N GLY A 306 23.81 13.47 -16.59
CA GLY A 306 23.37 12.44 -17.53
C GLY A 306 23.42 11.00 -17.00
N GLN A 307 23.84 10.78 -15.75
CA GLN A 307 23.89 9.48 -15.10
C GLN A 307 22.85 9.34 -14.00
N TRP A 308 22.27 8.15 -13.87
CA TRP A 308 21.35 7.83 -12.78
C TRP A 308 22.13 7.52 -11.51
N VAL A 309 21.94 8.35 -10.48
CA VAL A 309 22.54 8.19 -9.17
C VAL A 309 21.47 7.78 -8.17
N SER A 310 21.75 6.77 -7.35
CA SER A 310 20.85 6.38 -6.27
C SER A 310 20.82 7.46 -5.20
N VAL A 311 19.62 7.82 -4.76
CA VAL A 311 19.38 8.78 -3.67
C VAL A 311 18.44 8.15 -2.64
N PRO A 312 18.46 8.59 -1.38
CA PRO A 312 17.56 8.06 -0.37
C PRO A 312 16.10 8.19 -0.79
N LYS A 313 15.36 7.10 -0.69
CA LYS A 313 13.92 7.08 -0.94
C LYS A 313 13.19 7.86 0.14
N VAL A 314 12.24 8.68 -0.27
CA VAL A 314 11.32 9.38 0.61
C VAL A 314 9.91 8.85 0.38
N VAL A 315 9.22 8.55 1.47
CA VAL A 315 7.78 8.35 1.51
C VAL A 315 7.18 9.51 2.30
N TYR A 316 6.18 10.15 1.70
CA TYR A 316 5.52 11.33 2.25
C TYR A 316 4.02 11.10 2.24
N TYR A 317 3.37 11.37 3.37
CA TYR A 317 1.93 11.20 3.50
C TYR A 317 1.27 12.55 3.72
N ASP A 318 0.29 12.89 2.88
CA ASP A 318 -0.52 14.10 3.04
C ASP A 318 -1.96 13.75 3.44
N TYR A 319 -2.42 14.31 4.55
CA TYR A 319 -3.76 14.09 5.04
C TYR A 319 -4.72 15.15 4.48
N THR A 320 -5.86 14.71 3.95
CA THR A 320 -6.86 15.61 3.37
C THR A 320 -8.28 15.19 3.73
N SER A 321 -9.16 16.19 3.80
CA SER A 321 -10.56 15.98 4.21
C SER A 321 -11.46 15.35 3.15
N SER A 322 -11.01 15.27 1.89
CA SER A 322 -11.74 14.67 0.79
C SER A 322 -10.79 14.24 -0.34
N ARG A 323 -11.30 13.54 -1.36
CA ARG A 323 -10.50 13.12 -2.53
C ARG A 323 -10.27 14.22 -3.56
N ALA A 324 -10.62 15.48 -3.27
CA ALA A 324 -10.60 16.53 -4.28
C ALA A 324 -9.21 16.76 -4.89
N GLY A 325 -9.13 16.85 -6.22
CA GLY A 325 -7.86 17.07 -6.94
C GLY A 325 -7.12 18.36 -6.55
N ARG A 326 -7.77 19.31 -5.87
CA ARG A 326 -7.12 20.52 -5.33
C ARG A 326 -5.98 20.22 -4.35
N TYR A 327 -6.02 19.10 -3.65
CA TYR A 327 -4.98 18.74 -2.69
C TYR A 327 -3.68 18.29 -3.36
N PRO A 328 -3.68 17.26 -4.24
CA PRO A 328 -2.46 16.93 -4.99
C PRO A 328 -1.98 18.11 -5.86
N MET A 329 -2.90 18.93 -6.37
CA MET A 329 -2.53 20.18 -7.07
C MET A 329 -1.77 21.17 -6.19
N ALA A 330 -2.11 21.30 -4.92
CA ALA A 330 -1.43 22.23 -4.02
C ALA A 330 0.00 21.75 -3.71
N LEU A 331 0.17 20.45 -3.45
CA LEU A 331 1.47 19.86 -3.15
C LEU A 331 2.41 19.86 -4.37
N LEU A 332 1.91 19.40 -5.52
CA LEU A 332 2.70 19.18 -6.74
C LEU A 332 2.74 20.41 -7.67
N ARG A 333 2.25 21.58 -7.22
CA ARG A 333 2.12 22.79 -8.06
C ARG A 333 3.40 23.17 -8.81
N ASN A 334 4.54 23.02 -8.14
CA ASN A 334 5.86 23.40 -8.65
C ASN A 334 6.72 22.18 -9.02
N TYR A 335 6.15 20.98 -9.03
CA TYR A 335 6.86 19.76 -9.38
C TYR A 335 7.08 19.67 -10.91
N GLU A 336 8.24 19.18 -11.31
CA GLU A 336 8.59 18.90 -12.69
C GLU A 336 9.24 17.52 -12.77
N GLY A 337 8.74 16.66 -13.65
CA GLY A 337 9.20 15.28 -13.75
C GLY A 337 8.08 14.32 -14.11
N TYR A 338 8.26 13.06 -13.72
CA TYR A 338 7.28 11.99 -13.98
C TYR A 338 6.44 11.74 -12.73
N LEU A 339 5.13 11.64 -12.90
CA LEU A 339 4.20 11.22 -11.86
C LEU A 339 3.53 9.92 -12.30
N GLN A 340 3.81 8.85 -11.57
CA GLN A 340 3.09 7.59 -11.73
C GLN A 340 1.91 7.53 -10.78
N ALA A 341 0.69 7.49 -11.31
CA ALA A 341 -0.54 7.47 -10.52
C ALA A 341 -1.61 6.57 -11.16
N ASP A 342 -2.71 6.37 -10.44
CA ASP A 342 -3.93 5.76 -10.98
C ASP A 342 -4.64 6.70 -11.98
N ASP A 343 -5.66 6.19 -12.68
CA ASP A 343 -6.45 6.99 -13.64
C ASP A 343 -7.51 7.87 -12.95
N TYR A 344 -7.20 8.37 -11.75
CA TYR A 344 -8.10 9.27 -11.04
C TYR A 344 -8.14 10.64 -11.72
N SER A 345 -9.34 11.09 -12.10
CA SER A 345 -9.56 12.36 -12.79
C SER A 345 -9.06 13.59 -12.02
N GLY A 346 -8.87 13.50 -10.70
CA GLY A 346 -8.28 14.57 -9.90
C GLY A 346 -6.82 14.88 -10.24
N TRP A 347 -6.10 13.97 -10.89
CA TRP A 347 -4.75 14.22 -11.39
C TRP A 347 -4.72 15.02 -12.70
N ALA A 348 -5.81 15.01 -13.48
CA ALA A 348 -5.83 15.53 -14.85
C ALA A 348 -5.36 17.00 -14.96
N ALA A 349 -5.67 17.81 -13.96
CA ALA A 349 -5.30 19.22 -13.94
C ALA A 349 -3.77 19.46 -13.85
N LEU A 350 -3.02 18.54 -13.23
CA LEU A 350 -1.56 18.62 -13.10
C LEU A 350 -0.84 18.44 -14.44
N PHE A 351 -1.41 17.62 -15.34
CA PHE A 351 -0.79 17.28 -16.61
C PHE A 351 -1.00 18.34 -17.70
N ARG A 352 -1.99 19.23 -17.55
CA ARG A 352 -2.31 20.27 -18.54
C ARG A 352 -1.15 21.25 -18.79
N GLY A 353 -0.29 21.47 -17.79
CA GLY A 353 0.84 22.41 -17.88
C GLY A 353 2.11 21.83 -18.51
N GLY A 354 2.15 20.55 -18.88
CA GLY A 354 3.31 19.90 -19.53
C GLY A 354 4.54 19.67 -18.65
N LYS A 355 4.64 20.34 -17.49
CA LYS A 355 5.74 20.15 -16.51
C LYS A 355 5.76 18.75 -15.89
N ILE A 356 4.58 18.17 -15.68
CA ILE A 356 4.42 16.84 -15.10
C ILE A 356 3.99 15.89 -16.21
N ARG A 357 4.80 14.85 -16.43
CA ARG A 357 4.52 13.78 -17.39
C ARG A 357 3.79 12.65 -16.67
N HIS A 358 2.57 12.36 -17.12
CA HIS A 358 1.79 11.26 -16.59
C HIS A 358 2.40 9.91 -16.99
N VAL A 359 2.61 9.04 -16.01
CA VAL A 359 2.95 7.63 -16.20
C VAL A 359 1.82 6.81 -15.60
N ALA A 360 1.19 5.95 -16.40
CA ALA A 360 0.10 5.12 -15.89
C ALA A 360 0.63 4.05 -14.92
N CYS A 361 -0.06 3.82 -13.81
CA CYS A 361 0.27 2.72 -12.92
C CYS A 361 0.01 1.35 -13.60
N HIS A 362 1.04 0.49 -13.68
CA HIS A 362 0.94 -0.85 -14.30
C HIS A 362 -0.09 -1.76 -13.63
N VAL A 363 -0.33 -1.60 -12.33
CA VAL A 363 -1.32 -2.39 -11.58
C VAL A 363 -2.74 -2.09 -12.07
N GLN A 364 -3.04 -0.81 -12.37
CA GLN A 364 -4.33 -0.41 -12.93
C GLN A 364 -4.47 -0.78 -14.41
N TYR A 365 -3.36 -0.77 -15.17
CA TYR A 365 -3.34 -1.09 -16.60
C TYR A 365 -3.75 -2.55 -16.91
N LEU A 366 -3.61 -3.46 -15.94
CA LEU A 366 -3.94 -4.89 -16.09
C LEU A 366 -5.38 -5.25 -15.69
N GLU A 367 -6.19 -4.30 -15.21
CA GLU A 367 -7.61 -4.57 -14.96
C GLU A 367 -8.39 -4.68 -16.29
N PRO A 368 -9.25 -5.72 -16.48
CA PRO A 368 -10.03 -5.91 -17.70
C PRO A 368 -10.91 -4.71 -18.10
N ARG A 369 -11.33 -3.89 -17.12
CA ARG A 369 -12.09 -2.66 -17.35
C ARG A 369 -11.28 -1.63 -18.14
N PHE A 370 -9.97 -1.54 -17.92
CA PHE A 370 -9.08 -0.54 -18.54
C PHE A 370 -8.76 -0.86 -20.01
N MET A 371 -8.54 -2.14 -20.34
CA MET A 371 -8.38 -2.59 -21.74
C MET A 371 -9.60 -2.27 -22.61
N SER A 372 -10.81 -2.22 -22.02
CA SER A 372 -12.04 -1.85 -22.73
C SER A 372 -12.18 -0.35 -23.02
N ILE A 373 -11.45 0.50 -22.28
CA ILE A 373 -11.45 1.96 -22.45
C ILE A 373 -10.36 2.35 -23.45
N ILE A 374 -9.18 1.72 -23.38
CA ILE A 374 -8.12 1.92 -24.38
C ILE A 374 -8.57 1.43 -25.76
N SER A 375 -9.31 0.32 -25.87
CA SER A 375 -9.87 -0.10 -27.15
C SER A 375 -10.86 0.92 -27.73
N ARG A 376 -11.66 1.59 -26.89
CA ARG A 376 -12.55 2.68 -27.32
C ARG A 376 -11.80 3.97 -27.69
N LEU A 377 -10.73 4.32 -26.97
CA LEU A 377 -9.88 5.48 -27.28
C LEU A 377 -9.01 5.25 -28.53
N ALA A 378 -8.60 4.02 -28.80
CA ALA A 378 -7.93 3.64 -30.04
C ALA A 378 -8.85 3.79 -31.27
N LEU A 379 -10.17 3.62 -31.10
CA LEU A 379 -11.16 3.97 -32.13
C LEU A 379 -11.34 5.49 -32.30
N CYS A 380 -11.18 6.27 -31.23
CA CYS A 380 -11.38 7.74 -31.25
C CYS A 380 -10.20 8.49 -31.90
N LYS A 381 -9.01 7.90 -31.99
CA LYS A 381 -7.83 8.49 -32.68
C LYS A 381 -7.97 8.60 -34.21
N ARG A 382 -9.11 8.19 -34.81
CA ARG A 382 -9.36 8.37 -36.25
C ARG A 382 -9.96 9.73 -36.63
N THR A 383 -10.31 10.62 -35.69
CA THR A 383 -11.07 11.85 -36.02
C THR A 383 -10.46 13.19 -35.58
N HIS A 384 -9.31 13.25 -34.89
CA HIS A 384 -8.66 14.53 -34.52
C HIS A 384 -7.11 14.47 -34.53
N PRO A 385 -6.41 15.60 -34.81
CA PRO A 385 -4.95 15.65 -34.97
C PRO A 385 -4.20 15.45 -33.63
N PRO A 386 -2.91 15.07 -33.64
CA PRO A 386 -2.28 14.38 -32.52
C PRO A 386 -1.88 15.31 -31.37
N LEU A 387 -2.40 15.07 -30.17
CA LEU A 387 -1.74 15.40 -28.91
C LEU A 387 -0.61 14.39 -28.70
N HIS A 388 0.62 14.86 -28.54
CA HIS A 388 1.84 14.05 -28.39
C HIS A 388 1.75 13.08 -27.20
N CYS A 389 1.33 11.84 -27.45
CA CYS A 389 1.60 10.70 -26.57
C CYS A 389 2.91 10.06 -27.05
N HIS A 390 4.05 10.39 -26.45
CA HIS A 390 5.29 9.64 -26.71
C HIS A 390 5.22 8.29 -26.00
N ILE A 391 4.74 7.27 -26.71
CA ILE A 391 5.01 5.87 -26.38
C ILE A 391 6.40 5.59 -26.97
N ASN A 392 7.42 5.44 -26.13
CA ASN A 392 8.77 5.10 -26.58
C ASN A 392 8.90 3.56 -26.67
N PRO A 393 9.06 2.95 -27.86
CA PRO A 393 9.12 1.48 -27.99
C PRO A 393 10.49 0.87 -27.66
N VAL A 394 11.50 1.65 -27.27
CA VAL A 394 12.90 1.20 -27.22
C VAL A 394 13.29 0.50 -25.90
N ALA A 395 12.45 0.49 -24.87
CA ALA A 395 12.81 -0.07 -23.56
C ALA A 395 12.59 -1.60 -23.39
N HIS A 396 12.27 -2.34 -24.47
CA HIS A 396 11.95 -3.77 -24.36
C HIS A 396 13.16 -4.72 -24.50
N SER A 397 14.30 -4.27 -25.01
CA SER A 397 15.50 -5.11 -25.21
C SER A 397 16.60 -4.93 -24.16
N GLU A 398 16.74 -3.76 -23.54
CA GLU A 398 17.87 -3.49 -22.62
C GLU A 398 17.60 -3.88 -21.16
N PHE A 399 16.33 -3.94 -20.74
CA PHE A 399 15.97 -4.35 -19.36
C PHE A 399 16.10 -5.87 -19.11
N ARG A 400 16.21 -6.69 -20.16
CA ARG A 400 16.36 -8.15 -20.03
C ARG A 400 17.80 -8.58 -19.68
N ASN A 401 18.80 -7.73 -19.93
CA ASN A 401 20.21 -8.08 -19.70
C ASN A 401 20.76 -7.56 -18.36
N ALA A 402 20.16 -6.52 -17.76
CA ALA A 402 20.60 -5.98 -16.47
C ALA A 402 20.13 -6.80 -15.25
N SER A 403 19.19 -7.74 -15.42
CA SER A 403 18.68 -8.60 -14.33
C SER A 403 19.42 -9.94 -14.17
N ARG A 404 20.42 -10.22 -15.02
CA ARG A 404 21.16 -11.50 -15.00
C ARG A 404 22.63 -11.43 -14.54
N SER A 405 23.20 -10.24 -14.31
CA SER A 405 24.65 -10.10 -14.03
C SER A 405 25.02 -9.57 -12.64
N SER A 406 24.09 -9.48 -11.67
CA SER A 406 24.37 -8.85 -10.37
C SER A 406 23.89 -9.65 -9.15
N PHE A 407 23.98 -10.99 -9.22
CA PHE A 407 23.90 -11.85 -8.04
C PHE A 407 25.00 -12.91 -8.13
N GLY A 408 26.25 -12.47 -7.96
CA GLY A 408 27.37 -13.35 -7.66
C GLY A 408 27.57 -13.41 -6.15
N PHE A 409 27.00 -14.42 -5.50
CA PHE A 409 27.46 -14.86 -4.18
C PHE A 409 28.37 -16.08 -4.44
N HIS A 410 29.68 -15.90 -4.32
CA HIS A 410 30.63 -17.01 -4.27
C HIS A 410 30.79 -17.47 -2.81
N ASP A 411 30.39 -18.72 -2.60
CA ASP A 411 30.93 -19.79 -1.76
C ASP A 411 31.61 -19.47 -0.42
N PHE A 412 31.09 -20.10 0.65
CA PHE A 412 31.92 -20.95 1.52
C PHE A 412 31.11 -22.09 2.18
N ALA A 413 31.62 -23.32 1.99
CA ALA A 413 31.48 -24.57 2.76
C ALA A 413 30.29 -25.56 2.52
N ARG A 414 30.70 -26.82 2.28
CA ARG A 414 29.94 -28.04 1.88
C ARG A 414 29.45 -28.90 3.10
N PRO A 415 29.15 -30.22 2.98
CA PRO A 415 27.79 -30.79 2.95
C PRO A 415 27.48 -31.79 4.10
N GLY A 416 26.20 -32.04 4.41
CA GLY A 416 25.84 -33.20 5.23
C GLY A 416 24.39 -33.24 5.74
N SER A 417 23.69 -34.32 5.38
CA SER A 417 22.52 -34.94 6.04
C SER A 417 21.18 -34.17 6.21
N ILE A 418 20.16 -34.67 5.50
CA ILE A 418 18.69 -34.64 5.69
C ILE A 418 18.31 -35.28 7.07
N PRO A 419 17.13 -35.07 7.75
CA PRO A 419 15.80 -34.57 7.30
C PRO A 419 15.03 -33.56 8.21
N ALA A 420 13.93 -33.05 7.62
CA ALA A 420 12.62 -32.72 8.22
C ALA A 420 12.50 -31.58 9.26
N CYS A 421 11.85 -30.47 8.86
CA CYS A 421 10.53 -30.09 9.38
C CYS A 421 9.97 -28.90 8.57
N ARG A 422 8.85 -29.11 7.86
CA ARG A 422 8.06 -28.06 7.23
C ARG A 422 7.26 -27.33 8.31
N GLN A 423 7.45 -26.02 8.46
CA GLN A 423 6.41 -25.15 9.01
C GLN A 423 6.28 -23.87 8.20
N ASN A 424 5.02 -23.56 7.93
CA ASN A 424 4.47 -22.43 7.21
C ASN A 424 4.91 -21.09 7.82
N ILE A 425 5.40 -20.16 6.99
CA ILE A 425 5.25 -18.73 7.24
C ILE A 425 4.76 -18.06 5.95
N SER A 426 3.60 -17.43 6.10
CA SER A 426 2.86 -16.67 5.12
C SER A 426 3.66 -15.50 4.56
N ARG A 427 3.66 -15.38 3.23
CA ARG A 427 4.11 -14.19 2.50
C ARG A 427 3.00 -13.15 2.49
N ALA A 428 3.08 -12.20 3.41
CA ALA A 428 2.49 -10.88 3.26
C ALA A 428 3.23 -9.95 4.23
N SER A 429 4.35 -9.38 3.76
CA SER A 429 5.09 -8.25 4.37
C SER A 429 6.42 -8.07 3.64
N ARG A 430 6.36 -7.78 2.34
CA ARG A 430 7.50 -7.20 1.61
C ARG A 430 6.92 -6.29 0.54
N PHE A 431 6.56 -5.08 0.94
CA PHE A 431 6.54 -3.85 0.15
C PHE A 431 6.11 -2.71 1.08
N ILE A 432 7.03 -2.28 1.95
CA ILE A 432 7.23 -0.89 2.39
C ILE A 432 8.75 -0.72 2.49
#